data_AF-A0A3G8ZW00-F1
#
_entry.id   AF-A0A3G8ZW00-F1
#
_cell.length_a   1.000
_cell.length_b   1.000
_cell.length_c   1.000
_cell.angle_alpha   90.00
_cell.angle_beta   90.00
_cell.angle_gamma   90.00
#
_symmetry.space_group_name_H-M   'P 1'
#
loop_
_entity.id
_entity.type
_entity.pdbx_description
1 polymer ?
#
loop_
_entity_poly.entity_id
_entity_poly.type
_entity_poly.pdbx_seq_one_letter_code
_entity_poly.pdbx_strand_id
1 'polypeptide(L)'
;MTVALSVVLVSGCGPDQGSAISTLAAPAVSSGAPAVDSPSPADAPESGQPGEPISGAASSEPSPETGGSAAAEGAAAEGPAAEEPAAEDPAPEAVSEFCALFSGEEISKILGAGDFQSAKDVSVSGPSCVYGNPMYLYTVLTSTEDVSSYYEGDLEGLSPADARARLASDMSIVLQDPVISSGTVGDSESVLIVEPPSIVGPSGTAGVVADGRVMQVSVTGTELGADGTTLSQKANEILVMLRDRLK
;
A
#
# COMPACT_ATOMS: atom_id res chain seq x y z
N MET A 1 -20.46 8.88 6.44
CA MET A 1 -20.05 7.46 6.32
C MET A 1 -18.55 7.44 6.38
N THR A 2 -17.97 6.87 7.42
CA THR A 2 -16.53 6.75 7.59
C THR A 2 -16.16 5.34 7.13
N VAL A 3 -15.46 5.22 6.00
CA VAL A 3 -15.01 3.93 5.48
C VAL A 3 -13.61 3.69 6.04
N ALA A 4 -13.47 2.63 6.85
CA ALA A 4 -12.19 2.20 7.38
C ALA A 4 -11.44 1.41 6.31
N LEU A 5 -10.36 1.98 5.77
CA LEU A 5 -9.41 1.27 4.94
C LEU A 5 -8.70 0.23 5.82
N SER A 6 -8.93 -1.04 5.56
CA SER A 6 -8.20 -2.12 6.22
C SER A 6 -6.82 -2.25 5.58
N VAL A 7 -5.83 -1.54 6.13
CA VAL A 7 -4.43 -1.82 5.85
C VAL A 7 -4.13 -3.21 6.38
N VAL A 8 -3.91 -4.18 5.49
CA VAL A 8 -3.41 -5.51 5.86
C VAL A 8 -1.95 -5.37 6.25
N LEU A 9 -1.69 -5.03 7.50
CA LEU A 9 -0.38 -5.19 8.13
C LEU A 9 -0.17 -6.70 8.36
N VAL A 10 0.57 -7.34 7.45
CA VAL A 10 1.10 -8.69 7.68
C VAL A 10 2.22 -8.57 8.71
N SER A 11 1.87 -8.57 9.99
CA SER A 11 2.84 -8.73 11.09
C SER A 11 3.31 -10.18 11.12
N GLY A 12 4.44 -10.45 10.48
CA GLY A 12 5.19 -11.69 10.67
C GLY A 12 5.83 -11.71 12.06
N CYS A 13 5.32 -12.56 12.93
CA CYS A 13 5.94 -12.89 14.22
C CYS A 13 6.61 -14.27 14.07
N GLY A 14 7.94 -14.34 14.26
CA GLY A 14 8.67 -15.61 14.28
C GLY A 14 10.15 -15.41 14.64
N PRO A 15 10.76 -16.30 15.46
CA PRO A 15 11.80 -15.92 16.41
C PRO A 15 13.24 -16.22 15.93
N ASP A 16 14.19 -15.61 16.66
CA ASP A 16 15.61 -15.99 16.77
C ASP A 16 16.40 -16.13 15.46
N GLN A 17 17.33 -15.19 15.23
CA GLN A 17 18.77 -15.49 15.13
C GLN A 17 19.61 -14.21 15.13
N GLY A 18 20.58 -14.15 16.05
CA GLY A 18 21.94 -13.72 15.73
C GLY A 18 22.24 -12.23 15.60
N SER A 19 22.83 -11.68 16.66
CA SER A 19 23.53 -10.39 16.68
C SER A 19 24.53 -10.20 15.54
N ALA A 20 24.45 -9.06 14.85
CA ALA A 20 25.62 -8.35 14.32
C ALA A 20 25.29 -6.85 14.20
N ILE A 21 25.69 -6.08 15.20
CA ILE A 21 25.71 -4.62 15.16
C ILE A 21 26.89 -4.22 14.26
N SER A 22 26.63 -3.58 13.13
CA SER A 22 27.66 -2.89 12.34
C SER A 22 27.28 -1.43 12.18
N THR A 23 27.95 -0.60 12.98
CA THR A 23 28.03 0.85 12.90
C THR A 23 28.70 1.27 11.59
N LEU A 24 28.03 2.06 10.75
CA LEU A 24 28.62 2.89 9.68
C LEU A 24 27.67 4.08 9.45
N ALA A 25 27.93 5.21 10.12
CA ALA A 25 28.61 6.40 9.57
C ALA A 25 27.69 7.27 8.67
N ALA A 26 27.10 8.31 9.28
CA ALA A 26 26.38 9.38 8.61
C ALA A 26 27.35 10.36 7.94
N PRO A 27 27.07 10.87 6.72
CA PRO A 27 27.68 12.10 6.24
C PRO A 27 26.89 13.33 6.71
N ALA A 28 27.65 14.33 7.14
CA ALA A 28 27.20 15.60 7.69
C ALA A 28 26.44 16.46 6.65
N VAL A 29 25.34 17.05 7.10
CA VAL A 29 24.67 18.20 6.48
C VAL A 29 25.56 19.45 6.59
N SER A 30 25.80 20.12 5.47
CA SER A 30 26.35 21.48 5.42
C SER A 30 25.24 22.44 5.01
N SER A 31 24.89 23.32 5.95
CA SER A 31 23.93 24.41 5.81
C SER A 31 24.58 25.60 5.09
N GLY A 32 23.99 26.00 3.97
CA GLY A 32 24.38 27.20 3.23
C GLY A 32 23.17 27.82 2.55
N ALA A 33 22.41 28.62 3.29
CA ALA A 33 21.41 29.54 2.74
C ALA A 33 21.86 30.98 3.01
N PRO A 34 21.72 31.88 2.03
CA PRO A 34 21.36 33.26 2.36
C PRO A 34 20.04 33.69 1.72
N ALA A 35 19.19 34.22 2.61
CA ALA A 35 18.22 35.31 2.47
C ALA A 35 17.41 35.45 1.17
N VAL A 36 16.11 35.15 1.31
CA VAL A 36 15.01 35.64 0.46
C VAL A 36 14.54 37.01 0.96
N ASP A 37 14.36 37.94 0.02
CA ASP A 37 13.70 39.24 0.22
C ASP A 37 12.22 39.08 -0.21
N SER A 38 11.30 39.32 0.71
CA SER A 38 9.85 39.11 0.53
C SER A 38 9.15 40.43 0.19
N PRO A 39 8.29 40.48 -0.85
CA PRO A 39 7.22 41.46 -0.89
C PRO A 39 5.96 40.95 -0.16
N SER A 40 5.42 41.85 0.66
CA SER A 40 4.21 41.74 1.48
C SER A 40 2.93 41.51 0.65
N PRO A 41 1.96 40.72 1.16
CA PRO A 41 0.57 40.86 0.77
C PRO A 41 -0.26 41.60 1.83
N ALA A 42 -1.22 42.38 1.32
CA ALA A 42 -2.15 43.22 2.05
C ALA A 42 -3.39 42.47 2.53
N ASP A 43 -3.97 43.02 3.60
CA ASP A 43 -5.30 42.90 4.20
C ASP A 43 -6.29 41.81 3.74
N ALA A 44 -6.75 41.02 4.73
CA ALA A 44 -8.04 40.32 4.71
C ALA A 44 -8.88 40.79 5.92
N PRO A 45 -10.20 41.04 5.77
CA PRO A 45 -11.05 41.49 6.86
C PRO A 45 -11.64 40.35 7.73
N GLU A 46 -11.65 40.67 9.03
CA GLU A 46 -12.53 40.36 10.16
C GLU A 46 -13.60 39.22 10.14
N SER A 47 -13.45 38.37 11.17
CA SER A 47 -14.41 37.99 12.24
C SER A 47 -15.69 37.16 11.94
N GLY A 48 -15.73 35.98 12.56
CA GLY A 48 -16.94 35.20 12.90
C GLY A 48 -16.68 34.33 14.15
N GLN A 49 -17.53 34.49 15.17
CA GLN A 49 -17.37 34.03 16.57
C GLN A 49 -17.42 32.50 16.80
N PRO A 50 -16.85 32.00 17.91
CA PRO A 50 -16.99 30.63 18.37
C PRO A 50 -18.29 30.39 19.17
N GLY A 51 -19.02 29.33 18.82
CA GLY A 51 -20.16 28.82 19.58
C GLY A 51 -19.75 27.85 20.69
N GLU A 52 -20.46 27.93 21.81
CA GLU A 52 -20.24 27.26 23.10
C GLU A 52 -20.33 25.72 23.08
N PRO A 53 -19.66 25.01 24.02
CA PRO A 53 -19.82 23.58 24.22
C PRO A 53 -21.09 23.25 25.04
N ILE A 54 -21.94 22.37 24.50
CA ILE A 54 -23.03 21.77 25.26
C ILE A 54 -22.53 20.66 26.19
N SER A 55 -22.74 20.89 27.48
CA SER A 55 -22.63 19.96 28.59
C SER A 55 -23.89 19.11 28.69
N GLY A 56 -23.77 17.80 29.02
CA GLY A 56 -24.94 16.94 29.17
C GLY A 56 -24.67 15.47 29.54
N ALA A 57 -24.29 15.27 30.80
CA ALA A 57 -24.69 14.19 31.71
C ALA A 57 -24.53 12.67 31.39
N ALA A 58 -24.03 12.00 32.44
CA ALA A 58 -23.81 10.57 32.64
C ALA A 58 -25.09 9.73 32.86
N SER A 59 -24.96 8.39 32.68
CA SER A 59 -25.69 7.26 33.30
C SER A 59 -25.65 6.06 32.34
N SER A 60 -25.42 4.79 32.68
CA SER A 60 -25.19 4.08 33.95
C SER A 60 -24.50 2.75 33.61
N GLU A 61 -23.61 2.29 34.49
CA GLU A 61 -23.22 0.87 34.59
C GLU A 61 -24.42 -0.01 34.95
N PRO A 62 -24.33 -1.31 34.64
CA PRO A 62 -24.52 -2.27 35.72
C PRO A 62 -23.37 -3.27 35.84
N SER A 63 -22.86 -3.39 37.07
CA SER A 63 -22.17 -4.59 37.58
C SER A 63 -23.16 -5.74 37.75
N PRO A 64 -22.73 -6.99 37.50
CA PRO A 64 -23.22 -8.13 38.26
C PRO A 64 -22.12 -8.72 39.14
N GLU A 65 -22.48 -8.92 40.40
CA GLU A 65 -21.66 -9.56 41.43
C GLU A 65 -21.55 -11.08 41.22
N THR A 66 -20.33 -11.56 41.47
CA THR A 66 -19.94 -12.77 42.21
C THR A 66 -20.92 -13.96 42.29
N GLY A 67 -20.51 -15.09 41.72
CA GLY A 67 -21.01 -16.42 42.04
C GLY A 67 -19.88 -17.44 41.89
N GLY A 68 -19.48 -18.09 42.99
CA GLY A 68 -18.23 -18.84 43.10
C GLY A 68 -18.26 -20.33 42.76
N SER A 69 -17.05 -20.89 42.86
CA SER A 69 -16.66 -22.26 43.25
C SER A 69 -16.97 -23.43 42.30
N ALA A 70 -15.92 -24.05 41.76
CA ALA A 70 -15.40 -25.34 42.26
C ALA A 70 -14.22 -25.82 41.39
N ALA A 71 -13.14 -26.22 42.07
CA ALA A 71 -12.07 -27.01 41.47
C ALA A 71 -12.58 -28.41 41.11
N ALA A 72 -12.11 -28.94 39.98
CA ALA A 72 -12.03 -30.37 39.74
C ALA A 72 -10.75 -30.65 38.95
N GLU A 73 -9.71 -31.10 39.66
CA GLU A 73 -8.63 -31.89 39.09
C GLU A 73 -9.25 -33.11 38.39
N GLY A 74 -9.01 -33.22 37.09
CA GLY A 74 -9.32 -34.40 36.29
C GLY A 74 -8.05 -34.82 35.57
N ALA A 75 -7.36 -35.82 36.11
CA ALA A 75 -6.22 -36.47 35.50
C ALA A 75 -6.62 -37.03 34.12
N ALA A 76 -6.09 -36.45 33.05
CA ALA A 76 -6.13 -37.04 31.73
C ALA A 76 -4.98 -38.06 31.64
N ALA A 77 -5.35 -39.33 31.47
CA ALA A 77 -4.43 -40.41 31.22
C ALA A 77 -3.59 -40.12 29.97
N GLU A 78 -2.27 -40.25 30.09
CA GLU A 78 -1.33 -40.27 28.98
C GLU A 78 -1.65 -41.48 28.09
N GLY A 79 -2.40 -41.25 27.01
CA GLY A 79 -2.48 -42.17 25.89
C GLY A 79 -1.16 -42.18 25.11
N PRO A 80 -0.80 -43.30 24.47
CA PRO A 80 0.46 -43.38 23.73
C PRO A 80 0.49 -42.31 22.64
N ALA A 81 1.63 -41.60 22.55
CA ALA A 81 1.91 -40.60 21.53
C ALA A 81 1.64 -41.21 20.15
N ALA A 82 0.53 -40.80 19.54
CA ALA A 82 0.31 -41.03 18.13
C ALA A 82 1.38 -40.24 17.39
N GLU A 83 2.15 -40.94 16.55
CA GLU A 83 3.03 -40.36 15.56
C GLU A 83 2.21 -39.33 14.77
N GLU A 84 2.44 -38.03 15.01
CA GLU A 84 1.85 -36.98 14.18
C GLU A 84 2.31 -37.26 12.75
N PRO A 85 1.38 -37.39 11.78
CA PRO A 85 1.80 -37.45 10.39
C PRO A 85 2.64 -36.21 10.12
N ALA A 86 3.87 -36.41 9.66
CA ALA A 86 4.73 -35.32 9.22
C ALA A 86 3.87 -34.40 8.34
N ALA A 87 3.73 -33.15 8.77
CA ALA A 87 2.97 -32.15 8.01
C ALA A 87 3.52 -32.17 6.59
N GLU A 88 2.70 -32.64 5.64
CA GLU A 88 3.04 -32.53 4.23
C GLU A 88 3.33 -31.06 3.97
N ASP A 89 4.51 -30.78 3.40
CA ASP A 89 4.85 -29.43 2.97
C ASP A 89 3.65 -28.88 2.17
N PRO A 90 3.10 -27.71 2.56
CA PRO A 90 1.95 -27.18 1.86
C PRO A 90 2.30 -27.05 0.38
N ALA A 91 1.47 -27.66 -0.46
CA ALA A 91 1.63 -27.55 -1.91
C ALA A 91 1.78 -26.06 -2.28
N PRO A 92 2.67 -25.70 -3.22
CA PRO A 92 2.90 -24.31 -3.58
C PRO A 92 1.55 -23.69 -3.96
N GLU A 93 1.22 -22.55 -3.33
CA GLU A 93 -0.03 -21.83 -3.63
C GLU A 93 -0.10 -21.58 -5.15
N ALA A 94 -1.23 -21.96 -5.76
CA ALA A 94 -1.43 -21.74 -7.18
C ALA A 94 -1.44 -20.22 -7.46
N VAL A 95 -0.41 -19.74 -8.15
CA VAL A 95 -0.32 -18.36 -8.64
C VAL A 95 -1.38 -18.19 -9.73
N SER A 96 -2.21 -17.15 -9.66
CA SER A 96 -3.23 -16.92 -10.69
C SER A 96 -2.62 -16.55 -12.03
N GLU A 97 -3.38 -16.73 -13.11
CA GLU A 97 -2.95 -16.37 -14.47
C GLU A 97 -2.56 -14.88 -14.56
N PHE A 98 -3.23 -14.01 -13.80
CA PHE A 98 -2.89 -12.60 -13.72
C PHE A 98 -1.51 -12.38 -13.07
N CYS A 99 -1.19 -13.10 -12.01
CA CYS A 99 0.14 -13.04 -11.37
C CYS A 99 1.23 -13.74 -12.17
N ALA A 100 0.85 -14.64 -13.07
CA ALA A 100 1.75 -15.22 -14.05
C ALA A 100 2.03 -14.28 -15.24
N LEU A 101 1.35 -13.12 -15.33
CA LEU A 101 1.61 -12.16 -16.41
C LEU A 101 3.03 -11.66 -16.38
N PHE A 102 3.71 -11.60 -15.24
CA PHE A 102 5.13 -11.25 -15.17
C PHE A 102 5.89 -12.20 -14.28
N SER A 103 7.16 -12.41 -14.62
CA SER A 103 8.11 -12.99 -13.68
C SER A 103 8.65 -11.91 -12.73
N GLY A 104 9.03 -12.33 -11.53
CA GLY A 104 9.76 -11.45 -10.61
C GLY A 104 11.09 -10.95 -11.20
N GLU A 105 11.75 -11.73 -12.06
CA GLU A 105 12.95 -11.31 -12.80
C GLU A 105 12.70 -10.09 -13.70
N GLU A 106 11.55 -10.04 -14.37
CA GLU A 106 11.16 -8.89 -15.20
C GLU A 106 10.93 -7.64 -14.36
N ILE A 107 10.29 -7.79 -13.19
CA ILE A 107 10.10 -6.71 -12.22
C ILE A 107 11.45 -6.21 -11.69
N SER A 108 12.34 -7.13 -11.26
CA SER A 108 13.71 -6.81 -10.84
C SER A 108 14.48 -6.03 -11.89
N LYS A 109 14.34 -6.38 -13.17
CA LYS A 109 15.03 -5.71 -14.27
C LYS A 109 14.60 -4.25 -14.44
N ILE A 110 13.32 -3.95 -14.31
CA ILE A 110 12.78 -2.57 -14.39
C ILE A 110 13.23 -1.77 -13.16
N LEU A 111 13.12 -2.40 -11.99
CA LEU A 111 13.51 -1.77 -10.75
C LEU A 111 15.02 -1.62 -10.62
N GLY A 112 15.83 -2.32 -11.44
CA GLY A 112 17.29 -2.27 -11.41
C GLY A 112 17.89 -2.75 -10.08
N ALA A 113 17.03 -3.32 -9.23
CA ALA A 113 17.28 -3.76 -7.88
C ALA A 113 16.12 -4.66 -7.45
N GLY A 114 16.35 -5.42 -6.39
CA GLY A 114 15.37 -6.32 -5.82
C GLY A 114 15.45 -7.74 -6.40
N ASP A 115 15.25 -8.72 -5.53
CA ASP A 115 15.15 -10.14 -5.82
C ASP A 115 13.69 -10.55 -5.58
N PHE A 116 12.84 -10.21 -6.56
CA PHE A 116 11.44 -10.56 -6.53
C PHE A 116 11.33 -12.04 -6.89
N GLN A 117 11.12 -12.87 -5.88
CA GLN A 117 11.09 -14.33 -6.05
C GLN A 117 9.66 -14.88 -6.07
N SER A 118 8.70 -14.13 -5.54
CA SER A 118 7.32 -14.58 -5.42
C SER A 118 6.34 -13.55 -5.95
N ALA A 119 5.31 -14.04 -6.62
CA ALA A 119 4.09 -13.32 -6.91
C ALA A 119 2.98 -13.98 -6.11
N LYS A 120 2.23 -13.19 -5.34
CA LYS A 120 1.07 -13.65 -4.58
C LYS A 120 -0.18 -12.99 -5.11
N ASP A 121 -1.20 -13.80 -5.38
CA ASP A 121 -2.54 -13.29 -5.69
C ASP A 121 -3.17 -12.70 -4.42
N VAL A 122 -3.57 -11.44 -4.51
CA VAL A 122 -4.26 -10.69 -3.44
C VAL A 122 -5.59 -10.10 -3.92
N SER A 123 -6.17 -10.67 -4.98
CA SER A 123 -7.39 -10.19 -5.62
C SER A 123 -8.56 -10.16 -4.63
N VAL A 124 -9.17 -8.99 -4.48
CA VAL A 124 -10.40 -8.80 -3.68
C VAL A 124 -11.57 -8.37 -4.57
N SER A 125 -11.41 -7.30 -5.35
CA SER A 125 -12.42 -6.79 -6.29
C SER A 125 -12.03 -6.91 -7.76
N GLY A 126 -10.77 -7.23 -8.04
CA GLY A 126 -10.23 -7.47 -9.38
C GLY A 126 -8.87 -8.15 -9.31
N PRO A 127 -8.35 -8.65 -10.44
CA PRO A 127 -7.05 -9.32 -10.49
C PRO A 127 -5.95 -8.42 -9.90
N SER A 128 -5.30 -8.88 -8.84
CA SER A 128 -4.28 -8.15 -8.11
C SER A 128 -3.16 -9.07 -7.66
N CYS A 129 -1.92 -8.61 -7.79
CA CYS A 129 -0.72 -9.38 -7.48
C CYS A 129 0.29 -8.55 -6.72
N VAL A 130 0.84 -9.14 -5.68
CA VAL A 130 1.99 -8.58 -4.95
C VAL A 130 3.23 -9.36 -5.31
N TYR A 131 4.22 -8.66 -5.84
CA TYR A 131 5.59 -9.15 -5.99
C TYR A 131 6.39 -8.62 -4.81
N GLY A 132 7.01 -9.51 -4.06
CA GLY A 132 7.84 -9.16 -2.91
C GLY A 132 9.14 -9.94 -2.91
N ASN A 133 10.13 -9.43 -2.19
CA ASN A 133 11.23 -10.28 -1.76
C ASN A 133 10.83 -11.10 -0.53
N PRO A 134 11.58 -12.15 -0.17
CA PRO A 134 11.26 -13.00 0.98
C PRO A 134 11.13 -12.24 2.32
N MET A 135 11.79 -11.08 2.44
CA MET A 135 11.76 -10.23 3.64
C MET A 135 10.72 -9.10 3.58
N TYR A 136 9.97 -8.96 2.47
CA TYR A 136 9.00 -7.90 2.21
C TYR A 136 9.53 -6.46 2.46
N LEU A 137 10.84 -6.26 2.25
CA LEU A 137 11.49 -4.95 2.37
C LEU A 137 11.13 -4.04 1.19
N TYR A 138 10.69 -4.64 0.10
CA TYR A 138 10.18 -3.94 -1.06
C TYR A 138 9.12 -4.77 -1.76
N THR A 139 8.13 -4.07 -2.30
CA THR A 139 6.94 -4.66 -2.89
C THR A 139 6.53 -3.92 -4.15
N VAL A 140 6.00 -4.67 -5.10
CA VAL A 140 5.24 -4.17 -6.23
C VAL A 140 3.85 -4.74 -6.15
N LEU A 141 2.84 -3.87 -6.05
CA LEU A 141 1.45 -4.26 -6.18
C LEU A 141 0.98 -3.87 -7.58
N THR A 142 0.49 -4.84 -8.34
CA THR A 142 -0.19 -4.59 -9.62
C THR A 142 -1.66 -4.95 -9.47
N SER A 143 -2.56 -4.12 -9.97
CA SER A 143 -3.99 -4.43 -9.99
C SER A 143 -4.65 -3.99 -11.28
N THR A 144 -5.74 -4.66 -11.62
CA THR A 144 -6.65 -4.24 -12.69
C THR A 144 -8.10 -4.46 -12.28
N GLU A 145 -8.98 -3.58 -12.75
CA GLU A 145 -10.43 -3.66 -12.54
C GLU A 145 -11.14 -3.09 -13.78
N ASP A 146 -12.36 -3.54 -14.07
CA ASP A 146 -13.15 -2.97 -15.17
C ASP A 146 -13.70 -1.60 -14.76
N VAL A 147 -13.76 -0.64 -15.70
CA VAL A 147 -14.23 0.74 -15.39
C VAL A 147 -15.67 0.79 -14.86
N SER A 148 -16.50 -0.16 -15.28
CA SER A 148 -17.91 -0.28 -14.87
C SER A 148 -18.07 -0.83 -13.44
N SER A 149 -17.03 -1.46 -12.89
CA SER A 149 -17.03 -2.03 -11.54
C SER A 149 -15.98 -1.41 -10.64
N TYR A 150 -15.36 -0.30 -11.05
CA TYR A 150 -14.28 0.34 -10.31
C TYR A 150 -14.75 0.73 -8.90
N TYR A 151 -14.10 0.16 -7.89
CA TYR A 151 -14.59 0.21 -6.50
C TYR A 151 -14.68 1.64 -5.94
N GLU A 152 -13.77 2.53 -6.35
CA GLU A 152 -13.70 3.92 -5.86
C GLU A 152 -14.67 4.89 -6.56
N GLY A 153 -15.42 4.41 -7.56
CA GLY A 153 -16.47 5.15 -8.24
C GLY A 153 -16.58 4.83 -9.73
N ASP A 154 -17.71 5.18 -10.34
CA ASP A 154 -17.91 4.90 -11.77
C ASP A 154 -16.98 5.75 -12.65
N LEU A 155 -16.17 5.07 -13.47
CA LEU A 155 -15.34 5.69 -14.51
C LEU A 155 -15.93 5.47 -15.90
N GLU A 156 -17.01 4.69 -16.02
CA GLU A 156 -17.70 4.42 -17.26
C GLU A 156 -18.35 5.70 -17.81
N GLY A 157 -18.22 5.90 -19.12
CA GLY A 157 -18.81 7.06 -19.81
C GLY A 157 -18.15 8.41 -19.53
N LEU A 158 -17.14 8.48 -18.65
CA LEU A 158 -16.35 9.69 -18.45
C LEU A 158 -15.44 9.97 -19.65
N SER A 159 -15.14 11.26 -19.89
CA SER A 159 -14.11 11.62 -20.85
C SER A 159 -12.72 11.16 -20.34
N PRO A 160 -11.73 10.90 -21.21
CA PRO A 160 -10.39 10.50 -20.75
C PRO A 160 -9.76 11.46 -19.73
N ALA A 161 -10.01 12.76 -19.88
CA ALA A 161 -9.53 13.77 -18.95
C ALA A 161 -10.23 13.69 -17.58
N ASP A 162 -11.55 13.50 -17.58
CA ASP A 162 -12.34 13.37 -16.34
C ASP A 162 -12.06 12.05 -15.62
N ALA A 163 -11.94 10.95 -16.37
CA ALA A 163 -11.57 9.64 -15.83
C ALA A 163 -10.18 9.69 -15.18
N ARG A 164 -9.20 10.34 -15.82
CA ARG A 164 -7.87 10.56 -15.24
C ARG A 164 -7.94 11.42 -13.97
N ALA A 165 -8.67 12.53 -14.02
CA ALA A 165 -8.81 13.42 -12.86
C ALA A 165 -9.46 12.69 -11.68
N ARG A 166 -10.48 11.86 -11.94
CA ARG A 166 -11.12 11.03 -10.92
C ARG A 166 -10.17 9.98 -10.37
N LEU A 167 -9.49 9.23 -11.24
CA LEU A 167 -8.48 8.25 -10.83
C LEU A 167 -7.40 8.89 -9.94
N ALA A 168 -6.89 10.07 -10.33
CA ALA A 168 -5.92 10.80 -9.52
C ALA A 168 -6.46 11.17 -8.14
N SER A 169 -7.70 11.67 -8.07
CA SER A 169 -8.37 12.00 -6.81
C SER A 169 -8.54 10.78 -5.91
N ASP A 170 -8.96 9.65 -6.48
CA ASP A 170 -9.25 8.44 -5.72
C ASP A 170 -7.96 7.82 -5.16
N MET A 171 -6.93 7.70 -5.99
CA MET A 171 -5.62 7.18 -5.56
C MET A 171 -4.93 8.08 -4.52
N SER A 172 -5.31 9.36 -4.45
CA SER A 172 -4.68 10.34 -3.56
C SER A 172 -5.49 10.66 -2.31
N ILE A 173 -6.71 10.14 -2.16
CA ILE A 173 -7.68 10.62 -1.16
C ILE A 173 -7.23 10.42 0.29
N VAL A 174 -6.44 9.38 0.54
CA VAL A 174 -5.91 9.05 1.87
C VAL A 174 -4.48 9.53 2.10
N LEU A 175 -3.85 10.12 1.08
CA LEU A 175 -2.47 10.58 1.15
C LEU A 175 -2.42 12.02 1.65
N GLN A 176 -1.49 12.29 2.57
CA GLN A 176 -1.26 13.64 3.06
C GLN A 176 -0.29 14.37 2.13
N ASP A 177 -0.78 15.34 1.37
CA ASP A 177 0.02 16.16 0.43
C ASP A 177 0.81 15.36 -0.63
N PRO A 178 0.16 14.47 -1.40
CA PRO A 178 0.82 13.74 -2.49
C PRO A 178 1.24 14.68 -3.62
N VAL A 179 2.38 14.39 -4.26
CA VAL A 179 2.75 15.07 -5.51
C VAL A 179 2.19 14.27 -6.67
N ILE A 180 1.22 14.86 -7.36
CA ILE A 180 0.57 14.27 -8.52
C ILE A 180 1.16 14.87 -9.80
N SER A 181 1.56 14.00 -10.72
CA SER A 181 2.06 14.36 -12.04
C SER A 181 1.43 13.46 -13.10
N SER A 182 1.67 13.76 -14.37
CA SER A 182 1.20 12.95 -15.49
C SER A 182 2.34 12.16 -16.13
N GLY A 183 1.97 11.03 -16.72
CA GLY A 183 2.83 10.22 -17.56
C GLY A 183 2.06 9.73 -18.77
N THR A 184 2.64 8.76 -19.48
CA THR A 184 1.98 8.11 -20.60
C THR A 184 2.15 6.61 -20.51
N VAL A 185 1.08 5.91 -20.87
CA VAL A 185 1.06 4.47 -21.08
C VAL A 185 0.53 4.27 -22.50
N GLY A 186 1.46 4.20 -23.47
CA GLY A 186 1.19 4.32 -24.92
C GLY A 186 0.39 5.57 -25.24
N ASP A 187 -0.82 5.42 -25.78
CA ASP A 187 -1.63 6.56 -26.21
C ASP A 187 -2.52 7.15 -25.08
N SER A 188 -2.55 6.52 -23.91
CA SER A 188 -3.32 6.99 -22.75
C SER A 188 -2.44 7.78 -21.78
N GLU A 189 -2.94 8.90 -21.28
CA GLU A 189 -2.30 9.63 -20.18
C GLU A 189 -2.46 8.85 -18.87
N SER A 190 -1.37 8.67 -18.14
CA SER A 190 -1.35 8.05 -16.81
C SER A 190 -1.21 9.09 -15.71
N VAL A 191 -1.61 8.71 -14.50
CA VAL A 191 -1.39 9.46 -13.26
C VAL A 191 -0.18 8.87 -12.56
N LEU A 192 0.76 9.71 -12.16
CA LEU A 192 1.91 9.35 -11.33
C LEU A 192 1.77 10.06 -9.99
N ILE A 193 1.79 9.30 -8.91
CA ILE A 193 1.70 9.79 -7.54
C ILE A 193 3.00 9.48 -6.83
N VAL A 194 3.65 10.53 -6.33
CA VAL A 194 4.71 10.40 -5.34
C VAL A 194 4.06 10.48 -3.98
N GLU A 195 4.18 9.41 -3.22
CA GLU A 195 3.62 9.31 -1.90
C GLU A 195 4.56 9.95 -0.87
N PRO A 196 4.01 10.51 0.23
CA PRO A 196 4.81 10.97 1.34
C PRO A 196 5.68 9.84 1.91
N PRO A 197 6.90 10.12 2.41
CA PRO A 197 7.72 9.10 3.04
C PRO A 197 6.98 8.43 4.20
N SER A 198 7.01 7.11 4.23
CA SER A 198 6.38 6.30 5.28
C SER A 198 7.43 5.51 6.08
N ILE A 199 7.00 4.81 7.12
CA ILE A 199 7.87 3.91 7.90
C ILE A 199 8.41 2.73 7.06
N VAL A 200 7.72 2.36 5.98
CA VAL A 200 8.12 1.28 5.07
C VAL A 200 9.02 1.78 3.92
N GLY A 201 9.30 3.08 3.89
CA GLY A 201 10.18 3.71 2.91
C GLY A 201 9.47 4.64 1.95
N PRO A 202 10.18 5.10 0.90
CA PRO A 202 9.57 5.81 -0.21
C PRO A 202 8.63 4.87 -0.97
N SER A 203 7.55 5.46 -1.48
CA SER A 203 6.61 4.80 -2.36
C SER A 203 6.24 5.69 -3.54
N GLY A 204 5.89 5.06 -4.65
CA GLY A 204 5.42 5.72 -5.84
C GLY A 204 4.42 4.83 -6.57
N THR A 205 3.35 5.44 -7.04
CA THR A 205 2.23 4.73 -7.64
C THR A 205 1.92 5.34 -9.02
N ALA A 206 1.59 4.49 -9.98
CA ALA A 206 1.12 4.89 -11.31
C ALA A 206 -0.23 4.23 -11.61
N GLY A 207 -1.12 4.95 -12.27
CA GLY A 207 -2.43 4.44 -12.67
C GLY A 207 -2.84 4.93 -14.05
N VAL A 208 -3.61 4.14 -14.78
CA VAL A 208 -4.18 4.52 -16.08
C VAL A 208 -5.57 3.93 -16.27
N VAL A 209 -6.43 4.70 -16.96
CA VAL A 209 -7.69 4.20 -17.50
C VAL A 209 -7.50 3.98 -19.00
N ALA A 210 -7.54 2.74 -19.46
CA ALA A 210 -7.37 2.39 -20.86
C ALA A 210 -8.12 1.09 -21.18
N ASP A 211 -8.60 0.98 -22.41
CA ASP A 211 -9.21 -0.26 -22.93
C ASP A 211 -10.38 -0.80 -22.05
N GLY A 212 -11.15 0.11 -21.43
CA GLY A 212 -12.26 -0.24 -20.53
C GLY A 212 -11.83 -0.76 -19.15
N ARG A 213 -10.56 -0.60 -18.80
CA ARG A 213 -9.98 -1.05 -17.53
C ARG A 213 -9.29 0.09 -16.79
N VAL A 214 -9.31 0.00 -15.48
CA VAL A 214 -8.36 0.69 -14.60
C VAL A 214 -7.21 -0.27 -14.35
N MET A 215 -5.99 0.22 -14.51
CA MET A 215 -4.78 -0.52 -14.15
C MET A 215 -3.94 0.36 -13.23
N GLN A 216 -3.41 -0.23 -12.16
CA GLN A 216 -2.60 0.48 -11.19
C GLN A 216 -1.37 -0.35 -10.83
N VAL A 217 -0.28 0.34 -10.56
CA VAL A 217 0.95 -0.23 -10.03
C VAL A 217 1.45 0.64 -8.89
N SER A 218 1.68 0.05 -7.73
CA SER A 218 2.36 0.70 -6.61
C SER A 218 3.71 0.03 -6.37
N VAL A 219 4.75 0.82 -6.16
CA VAL A 219 6.10 0.37 -5.86
C VAL A 219 6.52 0.99 -4.53
N THR A 220 6.89 0.16 -3.57
CA THR A 220 7.35 0.59 -2.25
C THR A 220 8.66 -0.10 -1.92
N GLY A 221 9.64 0.64 -1.39
CA GLY A 221 10.85 0.01 -0.88
C GLY A 221 12.02 0.96 -0.69
N THR A 222 12.66 0.87 0.48
CA THR A 222 13.86 1.67 0.83
C THR A 222 15.08 1.38 -0.04
N GLU A 223 15.16 0.19 -0.63
CA GLU A 223 16.29 -0.25 -1.47
C GLU A 223 16.05 -0.08 -2.97
N LEU A 224 14.82 0.27 -3.39
CA LEU A 224 14.42 0.34 -4.81
C LEU A 224 14.71 1.71 -5.46
N GLY A 225 15.06 2.72 -4.68
CA GLY A 225 15.31 4.07 -5.16
C GLY A 225 15.58 5.05 -4.02
N ALA A 226 16.16 6.21 -4.37
CA ALA A 226 16.49 7.25 -3.40
C ALA A 226 15.27 8.12 -3.02
N ASP A 227 14.21 8.16 -3.85
CA ASP A 227 13.01 8.95 -3.63
C ASP A 227 11.77 8.38 -4.33
N GLY A 228 10.58 8.83 -3.92
CA GLY A 228 9.31 8.38 -4.48
C GLY A 228 9.04 8.86 -5.92
N THR A 229 9.77 9.87 -6.42
CA THR A 229 9.67 10.31 -7.83
C THR A 229 10.24 9.25 -8.76
N THR A 230 11.39 8.69 -8.39
CA THR A 230 12.00 7.58 -9.11
C THR A 230 11.10 6.34 -9.06
N LEU A 231 10.45 6.07 -7.93
CA LEU A 231 9.55 4.93 -7.78
C LEU A 231 8.26 5.08 -8.59
N SER A 232 7.66 6.28 -8.68
CA SER A 232 6.46 6.49 -9.50
C SER A 232 6.75 6.36 -10.99
N GLN A 233 7.94 6.73 -11.44
CA GLN A 233 8.41 6.47 -12.82
C GLN A 233 8.56 4.98 -13.09
N LYS A 234 9.19 4.23 -12.17
CA LYS A 234 9.30 2.76 -12.26
C LYS A 234 7.94 2.07 -12.25
N ALA A 235 7.01 2.53 -11.41
CA ALA A 235 5.63 2.07 -11.40
C ALA A 235 4.97 2.26 -12.78
N ASN A 236 5.21 3.41 -13.42
CA ASN A 236 4.70 3.67 -14.78
C ASN A 236 5.33 2.74 -15.83
N GLU A 237 6.62 2.39 -15.72
CA GLU A 237 7.25 1.41 -16.63
C GLU A 237 6.63 0.01 -16.50
N ILE A 238 6.37 -0.45 -15.28
CA ILE A 238 5.67 -1.71 -15.03
C ILE A 238 4.23 -1.63 -15.55
N LEU A 239 3.55 -0.49 -15.37
CA LEU A 239 2.19 -0.26 -15.85
C LEU A 239 2.09 -0.33 -17.38
N VAL A 240 3.08 0.19 -18.11
CA VAL A 240 3.18 0.02 -19.57
C VAL A 240 3.20 -1.46 -19.94
N MET A 241 4.03 -2.24 -19.24
CA MET A 241 4.15 -3.67 -19.47
C MET A 241 2.84 -4.41 -19.15
N LEU A 242 2.13 -4.01 -18.09
CA LEU A 242 0.83 -4.57 -17.70
C LEU A 242 -0.21 -4.39 -18.79
N ARG A 243 -0.39 -3.17 -19.26
CA ARG A 243 -1.31 -2.92 -20.35
C ARG A 243 -0.96 -3.75 -21.57
N ASP A 244 0.32 -3.84 -21.94
CA ASP A 244 0.73 -4.58 -23.14
C ASP A 244 0.47 -6.09 -23.06
N ARG A 245 0.44 -6.68 -21.85
CA ARG A 245 0.12 -8.09 -21.65
C ARG A 245 -1.38 -8.38 -21.50
N LEU A 246 -2.19 -7.35 -21.23
CA LEU A 246 -3.64 -7.46 -21.09
C LEU A 246 -4.42 -7.21 -22.40
N LYS A 247 -3.73 -6.83 -23.48
CA LYS A 247 -4.29 -6.68 -24.83
C LYS A 247 -4.40 -8.02 -25.56
#